data_AF-A0A939XD45-F1
#
_entry.id   AF-A0A939XD45-F1
#
_cell.length_a   1.000
_cell.length_b   1.000
_cell.length_c   1.000
_cell.angle_alpha   90.00
_cell.angle_beta   90.00
_cell.angle_gamma   90.00
#
_symmetry.space_group_name_H-M   'P 1'
#
loop_
_entity.id
_entity.type
_entity.pdbx_description
1 polymer ?
#
loop_
_entity_poly.entity_id
_entity_poly.type
_entity_poly.pdbx_seq_one_letter_code
_entity_poly.pdbx_strand_id
1 'polypeptide(L)'
;MQTPIMITPELISAKCPVRPSFGHKGTFGRALICAGTPGMGGAAYMAAASALRSGVGLVYVLTEPDLLSPMMTLCPQAIGLAYMAPTRAVVPMVKTNSAVVNSSYINWFSDQLPEKNACLIGPGIPPTSEKLGIMIRLAAKNSRHMVLDAGALTYLANDPDAMNEVSLRVSRGLAPAVLTPHRGEFARLIPGFSEKKMNLASAFAEEKGSHWSLRATRPTYLLLTESGIVIVQTIPEWPRADPEMYWPVF
;
A
#
# COMPACT_ATOMS: atom_id res chain seq x y z
N MET A 1 -25.36 -8.01 -14.02
CA MET A 1 -24.71 -6.88 -13.31
C MET A 1 -24.85 -7.14 -11.83
N GLN A 2 -23.77 -7.07 -11.04
CA GLN A 2 -23.91 -6.99 -9.59
C GLN A 2 -24.14 -5.52 -9.22
N THR A 3 -25.12 -5.28 -8.36
CA THR A 3 -25.44 -3.94 -7.87
C THR A 3 -24.30 -3.46 -6.97
N PRO A 4 -23.84 -2.20 -7.11
CA PRO A 4 -22.98 -1.54 -6.14
C PRO A 4 -23.30 -1.88 -4.69
N ILE A 5 -22.32 -2.35 -3.93
CA ILE A 5 -22.47 -2.49 -2.48
C ILE A 5 -22.03 -1.18 -1.82
N MET A 6 -22.95 -0.52 -1.13
CA MET A 6 -22.64 0.64 -0.31
C MET A 6 -21.86 0.20 0.92
N ILE A 7 -20.70 0.81 1.16
CA ILE A 7 -19.96 0.62 2.41
C ILE A 7 -20.63 1.46 3.49
N THR A 8 -21.37 0.81 4.38
CA THR A 8 -22.05 1.46 5.51
C THR A 8 -21.29 1.22 6.82
N PRO A 9 -21.54 2.02 7.88
CA PRO A 9 -20.98 1.77 9.20
C PRO A 9 -21.27 0.36 9.72
N GLU A 10 -22.45 -0.20 9.42
CA GLU A 10 -22.84 -1.55 9.82
C GLU A 10 -22.00 -2.60 9.07
N LEU A 11 -21.77 -2.40 7.77
CA LEU A 11 -20.89 -3.27 6.99
C LEU A 11 -19.45 -3.22 7.54
N ILE A 12 -18.94 -2.04 7.86
CA ILE A 12 -17.59 -1.87 8.43
C ILE A 12 -17.52 -2.57 9.78
N SER A 13 -18.47 -2.31 10.68
CA SER A 13 -18.53 -2.92 12.02
C SER A 13 -18.56 -4.43 11.94
N ALA A 14 -19.35 -5.01 11.02
CA ALA A 14 -19.42 -6.45 10.80
C ALA A 14 -18.13 -7.06 10.21
N LYS A 15 -17.24 -6.24 9.64
CA LYS A 15 -15.94 -6.66 9.09
C LYS A 15 -14.75 -6.33 10.01
N CYS A 16 -14.96 -5.58 11.09
CA CYS A 16 -13.90 -5.29 12.06
C CYS A 16 -13.38 -6.59 12.69
N PRO A 17 -12.06 -6.75 12.82
CA PRO A 17 -11.48 -7.95 13.41
C PRO A 17 -11.82 -8.04 14.90
N VAL A 18 -12.15 -9.24 15.37
CA VAL A 18 -12.33 -9.51 16.81
C VAL A 18 -10.99 -9.37 17.52
N ARG A 19 -11.00 -8.71 18.70
CA ARG A 19 -9.84 -8.60 19.57
C ARG A 19 -9.98 -9.53 20.78
N PRO A 20 -9.36 -10.73 20.76
CA PRO A 20 -9.45 -11.66 21.88
C PRO A 20 -8.79 -11.07 23.13
N SER A 21 -9.39 -11.32 24.29
CA SER A 21 -8.92 -10.81 25.60
C SER A 21 -7.50 -11.26 25.95
N PHE A 22 -7.10 -12.46 25.50
CA PHE A 22 -5.75 -13.02 25.69
C PHE A 22 -4.85 -12.87 24.45
N GLY A 23 -5.16 -11.92 23.55
CA GLY A 23 -4.34 -11.62 22.39
C GLY A 23 -3.02 -10.93 22.75
N HIS A 24 -1.94 -11.28 22.07
CA HIS A 24 -0.64 -10.63 22.18
C HIS A 24 -0.28 -9.88 20.89
N LYS A 25 0.82 -9.12 20.88
CA LYS A 25 1.27 -8.36 19.68
C LYS A 25 1.38 -9.20 18.38
N GLY A 26 1.69 -10.49 18.46
CA GLY A 26 1.69 -11.38 17.30
C GLY A 26 0.29 -11.76 16.78
N THR A 27 -0.75 -11.68 17.61
CA THR A 27 -2.14 -12.05 17.28
C THR A 27 -2.75 -11.09 16.28
N PHE A 28 -2.36 -9.81 16.36
CA PHE A 28 -2.87 -8.73 15.52
C PHE A 28 -2.02 -8.50 14.26
N GLY A 29 -1.19 -9.49 13.92
CA GLY A 29 -0.34 -9.47 12.73
C GLY A 29 0.80 -8.46 12.77
N ARG A 30 1.57 -8.49 11.69
CA ARG A 30 2.78 -7.68 11.48
C ARG A 30 2.67 -6.97 10.14
N ALA A 31 2.87 -5.66 10.12
CA ALA A 31 2.91 -4.85 8.90
C ALA A 31 4.35 -4.41 8.59
N LEU A 32 4.72 -4.45 7.32
CA LEU A 32 5.96 -3.85 6.80
C LEU A 32 5.64 -2.62 5.96
N ILE A 33 6.24 -1.49 6.26
CA ILE A 33 6.04 -0.23 5.55
C ILE A 33 7.36 0.14 4.88
N CYS A 34 7.40 0.04 3.56
CA CYS A 34 8.52 0.48 2.75
C CYS A 34 8.21 1.89 2.22
N ALA A 35 8.73 2.90 2.91
CA ALA A 35 8.39 4.29 2.66
C ALA A 35 9.53 5.22 3.07
N GLY A 36 9.53 6.42 2.49
CA GLY A 36 10.42 7.51 2.87
C GLY A 36 11.80 7.47 2.21
N THR A 37 12.17 8.61 1.63
CA THR A 37 13.53 8.95 1.18
C THR A 37 13.89 10.34 1.71
N PRO A 38 15.18 10.77 1.66
CA PRO A 38 15.56 12.14 2.00
C PRO A 38 14.61 13.19 1.38
N GLY A 39 14.15 14.13 2.20
CA GLY A 39 13.14 15.13 1.82
C GLY A 39 11.68 14.67 1.89
N MET A 40 11.41 13.35 1.95
CA MET A 40 10.06 12.76 2.00
C MET A 40 9.85 11.80 3.18
N GLY A 41 10.70 11.88 4.22
CA GLY A 41 10.64 10.99 5.39
C GLY A 41 9.32 11.06 6.17
N GLY A 42 8.60 12.18 6.10
CA GLY A 42 7.27 12.32 6.72
C GLY A 42 6.24 11.31 6.19
N ALA A 43 6.40 10.82 4.95
CA ALA A 43 5.53 9.80 4.39
C ALA A 43 5.65 8.47 5.16
N ALA A 44 6.87 8.07 5.55
CA ALA A 44 7.09 6.88 6.37
C ALA A 44 6.46 7.02 7.75
N TYR A 45 6.60 8.18 8.39
CA TYR A 45 5.98 8.47 9.68
C TYR A 45 4.46 8.37 9.61
N MET A 46 3.81 9.06 8.66
CA MET A 46 2.35 9.07 8.55
C MET A 46 1.78 7.68 8.28
N ALA A 47 2.45 6.91 7.41
CA ALA A 47 2.06 5.53 7.13
C ALA A 47 2.18 4.64 8.39
N ALA A 48 3.29 4.75 9.13
CA ALA A 48 3.52 3.97 10.33
C ALA A 48 2.56 4.31 11.46
N ALA A 49 2.35 5.60 11.72
CA ALA A 49 1.39 6.07 12.72
C ALA A 49 -0.03 5.59 12.38
N SER A 50 -0.42 5.64 11.10
CA SER A 50 -1.73 5.16 10.65
C SER A 50 -1.89 3.65 10.84
N ALA A 51 -0.86 2.86 10.53
CA ALA A 51 -0.87 1.41 10.73
C ALA A 51 -0.94 1.01 12.22
N LEU A 52 -0.26 1.76 13.10
CA LEU A 52 -0.37 1.53 14.55
C LEU A 52 -1.79 1.85 15.04
N ARG A 53 -2.40 2.94 14.55
CA ARG A 53 -3.78 3.31 14.90
C ARG A 53 -4.82 2.34 14.35
N SER A 54 -4.55 1.64 13.25
CA SER A 54 -5.46 0.63 12.70
C SER A 54 -5.47 -0.69 13.50
N GLY A 55 -4.60 -0.79 14.51
CA GLY A 55 -4.60 -1.91 15.44
C GLY A 55 -3.72 -3.09 15.05
N VAL A 56 -2.77 -2.88 14.14
CA VAL A 56 -1.69 -3.84 13.86
C VAL A 56 -0.85 -4.05 15.13
N GLY A 57 -0.43 -5.29 15.36
CA GLY A 57 0.32 -5.63 16.57
C GLY A 57 1.81 -5.25 16.51
N LEU A 58 2.45 -5.37 15.34
CA LEU A 58 3.82 -4.93 15.11
C LEU A 58 3.96 -4.20 13.78
N VAL A 59 4.51 -3.00 13.80
CA VAL A 59 4.77 -2.19 12.59
C VAL A 59 6.27 -2.07 12.38
N TYR A 60 6.74 -2.54 11.24
CA TYR A 60 8.12 -2.43 10.79
C TYR A 60 8.19 -1.34 9.71
N VAL A 61 9.16 -0.45 9.80
CA VAL A 61 9.33 0.67 8.85
C VAL A 61 10.69 0.52 8.20
N LEU A 62 10.69 0.17 6.91
CA LEU A 62 11.88 0.10 6.08
C LEU A 62 12.05 1.43 5.33
N THR A 63 13.10 2.16 5.66
CA THR A 63 13.40 3.51 5.13
C THR A 63 14.90 3.69 4.85
N GLU A 64 15.28 4.81 4.25
CA GLU A 64 16.69 5.17 4.09
C GLU A 64 17.41 5.34 5.45
N PRO A 65 18.68 4.92 5.59
CA PRO A 65 19.42 4.95 6.86
C PRO A 65 19.39 6.31 7.56
N ASP A 66 19.53 7.40 6.79
CA ASP A 66 19.55 8.76 7.31
C ASP A 66 18.20 9.20 7.92
N LEU A 67 17.11 8.50 7.60
CA LEU A 67 15.78 8.75 8.16
C LEU A 67 15.47 7.90 9.39
N LEU A 68 16.32 6.93 9.75
CA LEU A 68 16.01 6.00 10.83
C LEU A 68 15.92 6.72 12.19
N SER A 69 16.90 7.57 12.51
CA SER A 69 16.90 8.35 13.75
C SER A 69 15.68 9.26 13.91
N PRO A 70 15.33 10.14 12.94
CA PRO A 70 14.13 10.96 13.05
C PRO A 70 12.86 10.11 13.07
N MET A 71 12.81 9.00 12.33
CA MET A 71 11.65 8.10 12.35
C MET A 71 11.43 7.48 13.73
N MET A 72 12.49 6.98 14.36
CA MET A 72 12.43 6.40 15.71
C MET A 72 12.13 7.45 16.79
N THR A 73 12.46 8.72 16.53
CA THR A 73 12.11 9.83 17.42
C THR A 73 10.61 10.16 17.35
N LEU A 74 10.03 10.21 16.15
CA LEU A 74 8.62 10.57 15.95
C LEU A 74 7.66 9.40 16.20
N CYS A 75 8.10 8.17 15.95
CA CYS A 75 7.28 6.96 16.09
C CYS A 75 8.07 5.84 16.80
N PRO A 76 8.39 6.01 18.10
CA PRO A 76 9.20 5.05 18.84
C PRO A 76 8.53 3.67 19.03
N GLN A 77 7.22 3.57 18.77
CA GLN A 77 6.46 2.31 18.84
C GLN A 77 6.69 1.42 17.62
N ALA A 78 7.18 1.99 16.50
CA ALA A 78 7.51 1.23 15.31
C ALA A 78 8.92 0.61 15.41
N ILE A 79 9.16 -0.43 14.63
CA ILE A 79 10.47 -1.08 14.51
C ILE A 79 11.13 -0.57 13.24
N GLY A 80 12.20 0.22 13.40
CA GLY A 80 12.95 0.75 12.27
C GLY A 80 13.85 -0.30 11.62
N LEU A 81 13.79 -0.40 10.29
CA LEU A 81 14.68 -1.15 9.42
C LEU A 81 15.29 -0.17 8.40
N ALA A 82 16.55 -0.38 8.03
CA ALA A 82 17.23 0.45 7.06
C ALA A 82 17.60 -0.34 5.81
N TYR A 83 17.60 0.32 4.65
CA TYR A 83 18.12 -0.23 3.39
C TYR A 83 19.64 -0.42 3.47
N MET A 84 20.10 -1.45 4.18
CA MET A 84 21.50 -1.83 4.25
C MET A 84 21.59 -3.31 3.89
N ALA A 85 22.54 -3.67 3.02
CA ALA A 85 22.88 -5.07 2.84
C ALA A 85 23.38 -5.61 4.19
N PRO A 86 22.92 -6.78 4.65
CA PRO A 86 23.43 -7.36 5.89
C PRO A 86 24.88 -7.79 5.66
N THR A 87 25.84 -6.97 6.09
CA THR A 87 27.11 -7.49 6.58
C THR A 87 26.77 -8.19 7.89
N ARG A 88 26.72 -9.54 7.82
CA ARG A 88 26.30 -10.47 8.88
C ARG A 88 26.60 -9.98 10.31
N ALA A 89 25.57 -10.12 11.16
CA ALA A 89 25.56 -9.93 12.62
C ALA A 89 25.70 -8.47 13.09
N VAL A 90 24.65 -8.00 13.78
CA VAL A 90 24.60 -6.80 14.64
C VAL A 90 25.32 -5.57 14.05
N VAL A 91 24.55 -4.71 13.37
CA VAL A 91 24.82 -3.28 13.10
C VAL A 91 26.28 -2.86 13.31
N PRO A 92 27.06 -2.74 12.21
CA PRO A 92 27.67 -1.44 11.95
C PRO A 92 27.50 -1.02 10.49
N MET A 93 27.40 0.30 10.32
CA MET A 93 27.19 0.95 9.03
C MET A 93 28.37 0.74 8.07
N VAL A 94 28.08 0.29 6.85
CA VAL A 94 28.97 0.49 5.71
C VAL A 94 28.28 1.47 4.75
N LYS A 95 28.82 2.68 4.64
CA LYS A 95 28.46 3.64 3.61
C LYS A 95 28.99 3.13 2.27
N THR A 96 28.14 2.52 1.46
CA THR A 96 28.46 2.29 0.04
C THR A 96 27.89 3.43 -0.78
N ASN A 97 28.76 4.17 -1.44
CA ASN A 97 28.48 5.39 -2.20
C ASN A 97 27.86 5.15 -3.59
N SER A 98 27.14 4.04 -3.78
CA SER A 98 26.42 3.78 -5.03
C SER A 98 25.28 2.80 -4.76
N ALA A 99 24.09 3.15 -5.23
CA ALA A 99 22.83 2.46 -4.99
C ALA A 99 22.69 1.12 -5.75
N VAL A 100 23.76 0.31 -5.79
CA VAL A 100 23.68 -1.04 -6.34
C VAL A 100 22.96 -1.91 -5.31
N VAL A 101 21.70 -2.22 -5.60
CA VAL A 101 20.95 -3.22 -4.84
C VAL A 101 21.61 -4.57 -5.09
N ASN A 102 22.43 -5.03 -4.13
CA ASN A 102 23.11 -6.31 -4.27
C ASN A 102 22.19 -7.50 -3.93
N SER A 103 22.62 -8.69 -4.33
CA SER A 103 21.93 -9.95 -4.06
C SER A 103 21.66 -10.20 -2.57
N SER A 104 22.54 -9.73 -1.68
CA SER A 104 22.34 -9.85 -0.22
C SER A 104 21.13 -9.05 0.26
N TYR A 105 20.91 -7.83 -0.25
CA TYR A 105 19.71 -7.05 0.07
C TYR A 105 18.45 -7.72 -0.47
N ILE A 106 18.49 -8.21 -1.72
CA ILE A 106 17.36 -8.89 -2.36
C ILE A 106 16.92 -10.09 -1.52
N ASN A 107 17.89 -10.94 -1.14
CA ASN A 107 17.62 -12.12 -0.31
C ASN A 107 17.06 -11.72 1.06
N TRP A 108 17.72 -10.78 1.73
CA TRP A 108 17.25 -10.30 3.04
C TRP A 108 15.83 -9.74 3.00
N PHE A 109 15.52 -8.88 2.02
CA PHE A 109 14.19 -8.30 1.88
C PHE A 109 13.16 -9.39 1.55
N SER A 110 13.52 -10.34 0.68
CA SER A 110 12.68 -11.50 0.39
C SER A 110 12.35 -12.29 1.65
N ASP A 111 13.33 -12.52 2.52
CA ASP A 111 13.15 -13.23 3.80
C ASP A 111 12.29 -12.45 4.79
N GLN A 112 12.25 -11.11 4.70
CA GLN A 112 11.38 -10.31 5.55
C GLN A 112 9.89 -10.49 5.23
N LEU A 113 9.52 -10.79 3.98
CA LEU A 113 8.14 -10.71 3.52
C LEU A 113 7.22 -11.81 4.09
N PRO A 114 7.59 -13.11 4.10
CA PRO A 114 6.72 -14.18 4.62
C PRO A 114 6.40 -14.01 6.11
N GLU A 115 7.32 -13.43 6.88
CA GLU A 115 7.15 -13.15 8.32
C GLU A 115 6.13 -12.03 8.61
N LYS A 116 5.75 -11.26 7.59
CA LYS A 116 4.88 -10.09 7.70
C LYS A 116 3.54 -10.40 7.01
N ASN A 117 2.44 -10.10 7.71
CA ASN A 117 1.11 -10.40 7.19
C ASN A 117 0.73 -9.46 6.05
N ALA A 118 1.18 -8.21 6.11
CA ALA A 118 0.90 -7.21 5.08
C ALA A 118 2.09 -6.29 4.85
N CYS A 119 2.23 -5.77 3.63
CA CYS A 119 3.19 -4.73 3.31
C CYS A 119 2.54 -3.53 2.61
N LEU A 120 3.02 -2.33 2.91
CA LEU A 120 2.76 -1.09 2.16
C LEU A 120 4.07 -0.67 1.46
N ILE A 121 4.01 -0.35 0.17
CA ILE A 121 5.18 0.06 -0.61
C ILE A 121 4.86 1.32 -1.41
N GLY A 122 5.74 2.32 -1.35
CA GLY A 122 5.75 3.44 -2.27
C GLY A 122 5.64 4.87 -1.69
N PRO A 123 5.00 5.13 -0.55
CA PRO A 123 4.90 6.50 -0.01
C PRO A 123 6.28 7.13 0.18
N GLY A 124 6.49 8.29 -0.47
CA GLY A 124 7.76 9.01 -0.40
C GLY A 124 8.95 8.29 -1.02
N ILE A 125 8.75 7.32 -1.92
CA ILE A 125 9.81 6.68 -2.71
C ILE A 125 9.65 7.12 -4.17
N PRO A 126 10.70 7.66 -4.82
CA PRO A 126 10.61 8.09 -6.22
C PRO A 126 10.29 6.92 -7.17
N PRO A 127 9.44 7.13 -8.20
CA PRO A 127 9.12 6.09 -9.18
C PRO A 127 10.29 5.71 -10.09
N THR A 128 11.38 6.47 -10.09
CA THR A 128 12.62 6.14 -10.80
C THR A 128 13.55 5.25 -9.99
N SER A 129 13.20 4.93 -8.75
CA SER A 129 14.03 4.09 -7.88
C SER A 129 14.05 2.64 -8.33
N GLU A 130 15.21 2.12 -8.69
CA GLU A 130 15.40 0.69 -8.99
C GLU A 130 14.97 -0.20 -7.81
N LYS A 131 15.29 0.24 -6.59
CA LYS A 131 14.93 -0.44 -5.34
C LYS A 131 13.41 -0.57 -5.18
N LEU A 132 12.64 0.43 -5.60
CA LEU A 132 11.18 0.37 -5.58
C LEU A 132 10.65 -0.77 -6.44
N GLY A 133 11.17 -0.92 -7.66
CA GLY A 133 10.82 -2.02 -8.57
C GLY A 133 11.12 -3.39 -7.99
N ILE A 134 12.31 -3.56 -7.40
CA ILE A 134 12.70 -4.79 -6.72
C ILE A 134 11.74 -5.11 -5.57
N MET A 135 11.43 -4.12 -4.72
CA MET A 135 10.51 -4.30 -3.60
C MET A 135 9.12 -4.73 -4.07
N ILE A 136 8.58 -4.08 -5.11
CA ILE A 136 7.27 -4.41 -5.69
C ILE A 136 7.28 -5.86 -6.21
N ARG A 137 8.28 -6.26 -7.00
CA ARG A 137 8.35 -7.60 -7.60
C ARG A 137 8.56 -8.71 -6.57
N LEU A 138 9.37 -8.47 -5.54
CA LEU A 138 9.56 -9.45 -4.46
C LEU A 138 8.31 -9.55 -3.58
N ALA A 139 7.71 -8.42 -3.22
CA ALA A 139 6.48 -8.43 -2.46
C ALA A 139 5.33 -9.06 -3.25
N ALA A 140 5.27 -8.87 -4.58
CA ALA A 140 4.39 -9.59 -5.52
C ALA A 140 4.45 -11.10 -5.33
N LYS A 141 5.63 -11.66 -5.10
CA LYS A 141 5.83 -13.11 -5.01
C LYS A 141 5.68 -13.66 -3.59
N ASN A 142 6.00 -12.86 -2.58
CA ASN A 142 6.28 -13.40 -1.24
C ASN A 142 5.44 -12.80 -0.10
N SER A 143 4.78 -11.64 -0.30
CA SER A 143 3.92 -11.06 0.74
C SER A 143 2.49 -11.60 0.65
N ARG A 144 1.87 -11.94 1.80
CA ARG A 144 0.47 -12.40 1.82
C ARG A 144 -0.52 -11.31 1.38
N HIS A 145 -0.37 -10.10 1.91
CA HIS A 145 -1.16 -8.92 1.58
C HIS A 145 -0.26 -7.75 1.16
N MET A 146 -0.69 -6.98 0.16
CA MET A 146 0.10 -5.87 -0.39
C MET A 146 -0.79 -4.66 -0.64
N VAL A 147 -0.29 -3.49 -0.23
CA VAL A 147 -0.81 -2.17 -0.63
C VAL A 147 0.31 -1.44 -1.38
N LEU A 148 -0.02 -0.90 -2.55
CA LEU A 148 0.88 -0.06 -3.36
C LEU A 148 0.28 1.34 -3.45
N ASP A 149 1.11 2.33 -3.15
CA ASP A 149 0.70 3.72 -3.07
C ASP A 149 1.75 4.66 -3.68
N ALA A 150 1.34 5.87 -4.06
CA ALA A 150 2.20 6.95 -4.48
C ALA A 150 3.21 6.56 -5.59
N GLY A 151 4.51 6.61 -5.29
CA GLY A 151 5.58 6.28 -6.23
C GLY A 151 5.45 4.87 -6.80
N ALA A 152 4.92 3.90 -6.04
CA ALA A 152 4.71 2.54 -6.53
C ALA A 152 3.66 2.48 -7.65
N LEU A 153 2.61 3.28 -7.56
CA LEU A 153 1.57 3.35 -8.60
C LEU A 153 2.13 3.95 -9.89
N THR A 154 2.94 5.00 -9.75
CA THR A 154 3.63 5.60 -10.89
C THR A 154 4.66 4.66 -11.51
N TYR A 155 5.38 3.88 -10.69
CA TYR A 155 6.30 2.85 -11.17
C TYR A 155 5.54 1.81 -11.99
N LEU A 156 4.44 1.28 -11.46
CA LEU A 156 3.61 0.28 -12.14
C LEU A 156 3.04 0.77 -13.48
N ALA A 157 2.62 2.04 -13.55
CA ALA A 157 2.11 2.62 -14.80
C ALA A 157 3.17 2.65 -15.91
N ASN A 158 4.45 2.70 -15.56
CA ASN A 158 5.57 2.78 -16.50
C ASN A 158 6.28 1.42 -16.72
N ASP A 159 5.91 0.38 -15.99
CA ASP A 159 6.52 -0.95 -16.04
C ASP A 159 5.46 -2.05 -16.17
N PRO A 160 5.07 -2.40 -17.42
CA PRO A 160 4.06 -3.44 -17.68
C PRO A 160 4.42 -4.80 -17.09
N ASP A 161 5.72 -5.15 -17.00
CA ASP A 161 6.16 -6.42 -16.44
C ASP A 161 5.94 -6.45 -14.92
N ALA A 162 6.16 -5.32 -14.23
CA ALA A 162 5.85 -5.21 -12.81
C ALA A 162 4.34 -5.29 -12.56
N MET A 163 3.52 -4.64 -13.41
CA MET A 163 2.07 -4.75 -13.34
C MET A 163 1.59 -6.19 -13.56
N ASN A 164 2.17 -6.90 -14.53
CA ASN A 164 1.87 -8.30 -14.78
C ASN A 164 2.24 -9.18 -13.56
N GLU A 165 3.41 -8.95 -12.96
CA GLU A 165 3.81 -9.66 -11.73
C GLU A 165 2.84 -9.42 -10.56
N VAL A 166 2.32 -8.21 -10.41
CA VAL A 166 1.29 -7.86 -9.41
C VAL A 166 -0.07 -8.51 -9.74
N SER A 167 -0.40 -8.64 -11.01
CA SER A 167 -1.65 -9.30 -11.46
C SER A 167 -1.62 -10.82 -11.27
N LEU A 168 -0.46 -11.46 -11.40
CA LEU A 168 -0.29 -12.90 -11.21
C LEU A 168 -0.28 -13.33 -9.74
N ARG A 169 -0.46 -12.41 -8.80
CA ARG A 169 -0.41 -12.72 -7.36
C ARG A 169 -1.53 -13.67 -6.92
N VAL A 170 -2.74 -13.48 -7.43
CA VAL A 170 -3.90 -14.29 -7.03
C VAL A 170 -3.77 -15.72 -7.55
N SER A 171 -3.22 -15.93 -8.75
CA SER A 171 -2.95 -17.27 -9.28
C SER A 171 -1.88 -18.03 -8.47
N ARG A 172 -1.05 -17.30 -7.71
CA ARG A 172 -0.09 -17.87 -6.74
C ARG A 172 -0.70 -18.13 -5.36
N GLY A 173 -2.02 -17.95 -5.21
CA GLY A 173 -2.73 -18.13 -3.94
C GLY A 173 -2.54 -16.98 -2.94
N LEU A 174 -1.97 -15.84 -3.37
CA LEU A 174 -1.81 -14.65 -2.53
C LEU A 174 -3.07 -13.78 -2.58
N ALA A 175 -3.21 -12.87 -1.62
CA ALA A 175 -4.34 -11.94 -1.65
C ALA A 175 -4.20 -10.94 -2.81
N PRO A 176 -5.33 -10.41 -3.30
CA PRO A 176 -5.35 -9.28 -4.21
C PRO A 176 -4.46 -8.13 -3.75
N ALA A 177 -3.75 -7.49 -4.67
CA ALA A 177 -3.02 -6.26 -4.37
C ALA A 177 -4.00 -5.09 -4.25
N VAL A 178 -3.79 -4.22 -3.27
CA VAL A 178 -4.57 -2.99 -3.11
C VAL A 178 -3.78 -1.83 -3.69
N LEU A 179 -4.33 -1.12 -4.67
CA LEU A 179 -3.78 0.12 -5.23
C LEU A 179 -4.58 1.30 -4.69
N THR A 180 -3.93 2.39 -4.29
CA THR A 180 -4.58 3.56 -3.70
C THR A 180 -4.41 4.85 -4.52
N PRO A 181 -4.69 4.85 -5.83
CA PRO A 181 -4.42 6.02 -6.65
C PRO A 181 -5.26 7.23 -6.27
N HIS A 182 -4.65 8.40 -6.36
CA HIS A 182 -5.41 9.61 -6.63
C HIS A 182 -5.73 9.72 -8.14
N ARG A 183 -6.59 10.66 -8.52
CA ARG A 183 -7.06 10.86 -9.90
C ARG A 183 -5.95 10.80 -10.97
N GLY A 184 -4.84 11.49 -10.73
CA GLY A 184 -3.71 11.55 -11.66
C GLY A 184 -2.90 10.26 -11.72
N GLU A 185 -2.81 9.50 -10.63
CA GLU A 185 -2.21 8.15 -10.64
C GLU A 185 -3.10 7.15 -11.37
N PHE A 186 -4.41 7.23 -11.17
CA PHE A 186 -5.37 6.36 -11.85
C PHE A 186 -5.33 6.54 -13.36
N ALA A 187 -5.34 7.79 -13.85
CA ALA A 187 -5.25 8.08 -15.28
C ALA A 187 -3.94 7.56 -15.91
N ARG A 188 -2.86 7.46 -15.13
CA ARG A 188 -1.59 6.86 -15.57
C ARG A 188 -1.64 5.34 -15.59
N LEU A 189 -2.25 4.73 -14.58
CA LEU A 189 -2.44 3.27 -14.50
C LEU A 189 -3.36 2.73 -15.59
N ILE A 190 -4.35 3.52 -16.03
CA ILE A 190 -5.32 3.14 -17.05
C ILE A 190 -5.35 4.23 -18.14
N PRO A 191 -4.37 4.22 -19.07
CA PRO A 191 -4.33 5.19 -20.17
C PRO A 191 -5.62 5.12 -21.02
N GLY A 192 -6.21 6.28 -21.32
CA GLY A 192 -7.47 6.38 -22.09
C GLY A 192 -8.74 6.49 -21.23
N PHE A 193 -8.62 6.39 -19.90
CA PHE A 193 -9.73 6.64 -18.98
C PHE A 193 -10.15 8.13 -18.99
N SER A 194 -11.45 8.41 -19.21
CA SER A 194 -12.02 9.76 -19.23
C SER A 194 -13.14 9.92 -18.20
N GLU A 195 -13.02 10.91 -17.33
CA GLU A 195 -14.00 11.23 -16.29
C GLU A 195 -15.35 11.72 -16.82
N LYS A 196 -15.41 12.22 -18.06
CA LYS A 196 -16.71 12.62 -18.65
C LYS A 196 -17.59 11.41 -19.01
N LYS A 197 -17.01 10.19 -19.08
CA LYS A 197 -17.74 8.93 -19.27
C LYS A 197 -18.16 8.28 -17.95
N MET A 198 -18.17 9.04 -16.84
CA MET A 198 -18.48 8.58 -15.49
C MET A 198 -19.99 8.31 -15.27
N ASN A 199 -20.59 7.47 -16.10
CA ASN A 199 -21.49 6.45 -15.57
C ASN A 199 -20.58 5.27 -15.19
N LEU A 200 -20.10 5.26 -13.94
CA LEU A 200 -19.17 4.24 -13.43
C LEU A 200 -19.69 2.80 -13.50
N ALA A 201 -20.98 2.62 -13.81
CA ALA A 201 -21.57 1.31 -14.12
C ALA A 201 -21.24 0.80 -15.55
N SER A 202 -20.97 1.69 -16.51
CA SER A 202 -20.84 1.34 -17.94
C SER A 202 -19.39 1.32 -18.44
N ALA A 203 -18.47 2.11 -17.86
CA ALA A 203 -17.13 2.30 -18.42
C ALA A 203 -16.16 1.11 -18.23
N PHE A 204 -16.45 0.17 -17.34
CA PHE A 204 -15.67 -1.06 -17.17
C PHE A 204 -16.34 -2.30 -17.78
N ALA A 205 -17.49 -2.13 -18.43
CA ALA A 205 -18.21 -3.23 -19.10
C ALA A 205 -17.68 -3.52 -20.52
N GLU A 206 -16.90 -2.61 -21.13
CA GLU A 206 -16.57 -2.71 -22.56
C GLU A 206 -15.14 -3.18 -22.87
N GLU A 207 -14.22 -3.29 -21.91
CA GLU A 207 -12.88 -3.80 -22.21
C GLU A 207 -12.55 -5.06 -21.40
N LYS A 208 -12.92 -6.19 -22.02
CA LYS A 208 -12.76 -7.59 -21.60
C LYS A 208 -13.66 -7.97 -20.41
N GLY A 209 -14.67 -8.77 -20.75
CA GLY A 209 -15.83 -8.97 -19.90
C GLY A 209 -15.55 -9.80 -18.66
N SER A 210 -15.91 -9.27 -17.50
CA SER A 210 -17.00 -9.71 -16.63
C SER A 210 -17.07 -8.84 -15.37
N HIS A 211 -18.30 -8.38 -15.08
CA HIS A 211 -18.89 -8.02 -13.77
C HIS A 211 -18.18 -7.03 -12.79
N TRP A 212 -18.77 -5.84 -12.62
CA TRP A 212 -18.35 -4.79 -11.67
C TRP A 212 -19.52 -4.14 -10.91
N SER A 213 -19.26 -3.59 -9.70
CA SER A 213 -20.27 -2.90 -8.86
C SER A 213 -19.64 -1.75 -8.04
N LEU A 214 -20.29 -0.57 -7.93
CA LEU A 214 -19.69 0.66 -7.35
C LEU A 214 -20.68 1.76 -6.84
N ARG A 215 -20.66 2.15 -5.53
CA ARG A 215 -21.06 3.49 -5.00
C ARG A 215 -20.74 3.65 -3.49
N ALA A 216 -20.02 4.70 -3.11
CA ALA A 216 -19.85 5.14 -1.71
C ALA A 216 -20.03 6.67 -1.60
N THR A 217 -20.45 7.15 -0.43
CA THR A 217 -20.73 8.57 -0.13
C THR A 217 -19.45 9.35 0.19
N ARG A 218 -19.20 10.43 -0.57
CA ARG A 218 -17.89 11.12 -0.82
C ARG A 218 -16.91 10.18 -1.53
N PRO A 219 -16.98 10.07 -2.86
CA PRO A 219 -16.86 8.74 -3.45
C PRO A 219 -15.42 8.22 -3.49
N THR A 220 -15.02 7.51 -2.45
CA THR A 220 -13.97 6.50 -2.53
C THR A 220 -14.57 5.22 -3.09
N TYR A 221 -14.11 4.83 -4.26
CA TYR A 221 -14.56 3.67 -5.00
C TYR A 221 -13.59 2.50 -4.80
N LEU A 222 -14.14 1.31 -4.55
CA LEU A 222 -13.40 0.05 -4.58
C LEU A 222 -13.73 -0.67 -5.89
N LEU A 223 -12.76 -0.76 -6.79
CA LEU A 223 -12.83 -1.56 -8.03
C LEU A 223 -12.02 -2.84 -7.81
N LEU A 224 -12.42 -3.98 -8.37
CA LEU A 224 -11.90 -5.29 -7.93
C LEU A 224 -11.48 -6.21 -9.09
N THR A 225 -10.52 -5.79 -9.92
CA THR A 225 -10.20 -6.36 -11.25
C THR A 225 -10.21 -7.90 -11.34
N GLU A 226 -10.50 -8.45 -12.53
CA GLU A 226 -10.43 -9.91 -12.76
C GLU A 226 -9.03 -10.48 -12.50
N SER A 227 -8.01 -9.64 -12.67
CA SER A 227 -6.62 -9.93 -12.32
C SER A 227 -6.36 -9.93 -10.80
N GLY A 228 -7.39 -9.75 -9.97
CA GLY A 228 -7.25 -9.75 -8.54
C GLY A 228 -6.54 -8.51 -8.01
N ILE A 229 -6.85 -7.34 -8.53
CA ILE A 229 -6.38 -6.04 -8.02
C ILE A 229 -7.57 -5.27 -7.46
N VAL A 230 -7.44 -4.79 -6.23
CA VAL A 230 -8.41 -3.87 -5.62
C VAL A 230 -7.89 -2.45 -5.83
N ILE A 231 -8.63 -1.59 -6.53
CA ILE A 231 -8.29 -0.17 -6.68
C ILE A 231 -9.19 0.67 -5.79
N VAL A 232 -8.58 1.46 -4.91
CA VAL A 232 -9.23 2.40 -3.99
C VAL A 232 -9.04 3.81 -4.54
N GLN A 233 -10.07 4.39 -5.14
CA GLN A 233 -10.00 5.73 -5.74
C GLN A 233 -10.95 6.70 -5.05
N THR A 234 -10.43 7.73 -4.38
CA THR A 234 -11.25 8.85 -3.90
C THR A 234 -11.44 9.86 -5.02
N ILE A 235 -12.68 10.08 -5.45
CA ILE A 235 -13.05 11.16 -6.39
C ILE A 235 -13.57 12.35 -5.57
N PRO A 236 -12.88 13.49 -5.58
CA PRO A 236 -13.29 14.67 -4.83
C PRO A 236 -14.35 15.44 -5.62
N GLU A 237 -15.62 15.05 -5.48
CA GLU A 237 -16.75 15.92 -5.85
C GLU A 237 -17.72 16.03 -4.67
N TRP A 238 -17.73 17.18 -3.99
CA TRP A 238 -18.87 17.64 -3.16
C TRP A 238 -18.88 19.19 -3.04
N PRO A 239 -20.05 19.86 -3.09
CA PRO A 239 -20.19 21.27 -2.69
C PRO A 239 -19.89 21.43 -1.19
N ARG A 240 -19.27 22.54 -0.77
CA ARG A 240 -18.81 22.80 0.62
C ARG A 240 -19.68 22.15 1.71
N ALA A 241 -19.03 21.44 2.63
CA ALA A 241 -19.68 20.83 3.79
C ALA A 241 -20.53 21.83 4.57
N ASP A 242 -21.71 21.38 5.00
CA ASP A 242 -22.51 22.05 6.01
C ASP A 242 -21.64 22.29 7.27
N PRO A 243 -21.49 23.53 7.75
CA PRO A 243 -20.69 23.88 8.92
C PRO A 243 -21.08 23.12 10.20
N GLU A 244 -22.27 22.52 10.27
CA GLU A 244 -22.77 21.85 11.48
C GLU A 244 -22.29 20.40 11.64
N MET A 245 -21.67 19.79 10.62
CA MET A 245 -21.22 18.40 10.68
C MET A 245 -19.80 18.27 11.27
N TYR A 246 -19.61 18.68 12.51
CA TYR A 246 -18.40 18.38 13.29
C TYR A 246 -18.45 16.93 13.80
N TRP A 247 -17.50 16.10 13.37
CA TRP A 247 -17.23 14.82 14.05
C TRP A 247 -16.46 15.12 15.34
N PRO A 248 -16.87 14.61 16.52
CA PRO A 248 -16.10 14.79 17.74
C PRO A 248 -14.74 14.12 17.56
N VAL A 249 -13.70 14.92 17.75
CA VAL A 249 -12.31 14.46 17.78
C VAL A 249 -12.13 13.68 19.08
N PHE A 250 -11.94 12.37 18.98
CA PHE A 250 -11.49 11.51 20.08
C PHE A 250 -9.99 11.23 19.95
#